data_AF-A0A9Q3I077-F1
#
_entry.id   AF-A0A9Q3I077-F1
#
_cell.length_a   1.000
_cell.length_b   1.000
_cell.length_c   1.000
_cell.angle_alpha   90.00
_cell.angle_beta   90.00
_cell.angle_gamma   90.00
#
_symmetry.space_group_name_H-M   'P 1'
#
loop_
_entity.id
_entity.type
_entity.pdbx_description
1 polymer ?
#
loop_
_entity_poly.entity_id
_entity_poly.type
_entity_poly.pdbx_seq_one_letter_code
_entity_poly.pdbx_strand_id
1 'polypeptide(L)'
;GKAAKWIEPYLSNLTNKYSSYLLNSWPLFESQLFTLFGDPNEVKKAEAELDGLRMKEGGHVALYIADFKSLVSRIGDWCERALIHHCRKGLSSRILDQLGSHPSNIDSLQDLMDVILELDTRYHERQKEKNHHQEKKPEASKSKSSHHQNSSSSSHKKKNNFHSQKWDKPHSSLLNKDFKFKGSEKERRIKEGLCTYCGGRHSI
;
A
#
# COMPACT_ATOMS: atom_id res chain seq x y z
N GLY A 1 -12.07 -34.46 -11.68
CA GLY A 1 -12.68 -33.27 -11.04
C GLY A 1 -14.20 -33.31 -11.12
N LYS A 2 -14.93 -32.42 -10.43
CA LYS A 2 -16.40 -32.37 -10.45
C LYS A 2 -16.98 -32.17 -11.87
N ALA A 3 -16.35 -31.30 -12.67
CA ALA A 3 -16.70 -31.08 -14.08
C ALA A 3 -16.51 -32.33 -14.96
N ALA A 4 -15.44 -33.09 -14.74
CA ALA A 4 -15.20 -34.34 -15.47
C ALA A 4 -16.31 -35.37 -15.21
N LYS A 5 -16.74 -35.54 -13.95
CA LYS A 5 -17.86 -36.43 -13.59
C LYS A 5 -19.19 -35.99 -14.21
N TRP A 6 -19.39 -34.69 -14.43
CA TRP A 6 -20.60 -34.17 -15.08
C TRP A 6 -20.64 -34.50 -16.57
N ILE A 7 -19.51 -34.38 -17.28
CA ILE A 7 -19.47 -34.61 -18.73
C ILE A 7 -19.33 -36.08 -19.13
N GLU A 8 -18.77 -36.92 -18.25
CA GLU A 8 -18.54 -38.36 -18.44
C GLU A 8 -19.73 -39.16 -19.01
N PRO A 9 -20.97 -39.06 -18.49
CA PRO A 9 -22.11 -39.79 -19.05
C PRO A 9 -22.51 -39.35 -20.46
N TYR A 10 -22.20 -38.11 -20.85
CA TYR A 10 -22.44 -37.62 -22.21
C TYR A 10 -21.37 -38.15 -23.17
N LEU A 11 -20.13 -38.30 -22.70
CA LEU A 11 -19.04 -38.87 -23.49
C LEU A 11 -19.20 -40.38 -23.71
N SER A 12 -19.70 -41.13 -22.71
CA SER A 12 -19.95 -42.58 -22.87
C SER A 12 -21.04 -42.90 -23.90
N ASN A 13 -21.94 -41.94 -24.15
CA ASN A 13 -23.05 -42.06 -25.09
C ASN A 13 -22.69 -41.62 -26.53
N LEU A 14 -21.46 -41.16 -26.79
CA LEU A 14 -20.97 -40.78 -28.13
C LEU A 14 -20.98 -41.95 -29.14
N THR A 15 -20.91 -43.18 -28.65
CA THR A 15 -20.95 -44.40 -29.49
C THR A 15 -22.38 -44.76 -29.93
N ASN A 16 -23.40 -44.15 -29.32
CA ASN A 16 -24.79 -44.42 -29.63
C ASN A 16 -25.34 -43.33 -30.57
N LYS A 17 -25.95 -43.75 -31.69
CA LYS A 17 -26.34 -42.89 -32.82
C LYS A 17 -27.38 -41.79 -32.47
N TYR A 18 -27.98 -41.87 -31.27
CA TYR A 18 -28.80 -40.83 -30.66
C TYR A 18 -27.92 -39.91 -29.81
N SER A 19 -27.03 -39.20 -30.49
CA SER A 19 -26.02 -38.33 -29.88
C SER A 19 -26.68 -37.31 -28.96
N SER A 20 -26.21 -37.23 -27.71
CA SER A 20 -26.72 -36.32 -26.70
C SER A 20 -26.75 -34.89 -27.24
N TYR A 21 -27.95 -34.30 -27.31
CA TYR A 21 -28.20 -32.95 -27.83
C TYR A 21 -27.28 -31.87 -27.21
N LEU A 22 -26.83 -32.10 -25.97
CA LEU A 22 -25.86 -31.27 -25.26
C LEU A 22 -24.51 -31.13 -25.98
N LEU A 23 -23.92 -32.24 -26.44
CA LEU A 23 -22.61 -32.22 -27.12
C LEU A 23 -22.70 -31.79 -28.59
N ASN A 24 -23.90 -31.85 -29.18
CA ASN A 24 -24.13 -31.43 -30.57
C ASN A 24 -24.47 -29.94 -30.70
N SER A 25 -24.67 -29.23 -29.59
CA SER A 25 -25.02 -27.81 -29.59
C SER A 25 -24.13 -27.04 -28.63
N TRP A 26 -23.20 -26.28 -29.20
CA TRP A 26 -22.29 -25.42 -28.43
C TRP A 26 -23.03 -24.45 -27.49
N PRO A 27 -24.08 -23.73 -27.91
CA PRO A 27 -24.80 -22.82 -27.01
C PRO A 27 -25.44 -23.51 -25.79
N LEU A 28 -25.92 -24.75 -25.94
CA LEU A 28 -26.52 -25.52 -24.86
C LEU A 28 -25.47 -26.08 -23.91
N PHE A 29 -24.35 -26.54 -24.45
CA PHE A 29 -23.19 -26.94 -23.66
C PHE A 29 -22.68 -25.79 -22.80
N GLU A 30 -22.46 -24.63 -23.43
CA GLU A 30 -22.01 -23.40 -22.77
C GLU A 30 -22.99 -22.96 -21.67
N SER A 31 -24.30 -22.92 -21.97
CA SER A 31 -25.33 -22.58 -20.99
C SER A 31 -25.32 -23.52 -19.77
N GLN A 32 -25.27 -24.85 -19.98
CA GLN A 32 -25.24 -25.79 -18.86
C GLN A 32 -23.92 -25.72 -18.09
N LEU A 33 -22.79 -25.50 -18.77
CA LEU A 33 -21.49 -25.32 -18.15
C LEU A 33 -21.49 -24.10 -17.22
N PHE A 34 -21.95 -22.95 -17.72
CA PHE A 34 -22.09 -21.74 -16.90
C PHE A 34 -23.12 -21.88 -15.79
N THR A 35 -24.22 -22.61 -16.03
CA THR A 35 -25.24 -22.83 -14.98
C THR A 35 -24.73 -23.69 -13.83
N LEU A 36 -23.92 -24.72 -14.13
CA LEU A 36 -23.45 -25.67 -13.12
C LEU A 36 -22.13 -25.26 -12.46
N PHE A 37 -21.28 -24.51 -13.18
CA PHE A 37 -19.93 -24.18 -12.74
C PHE A 37 -19.59 -22.69 -12.80
N GLY A 38 -20.39 -21.87 -13.48
CA GLY A 38 -20.26 -20.42 -13.41
C GLY A 38 -20.76 -19.88 -12.09
N ASP A 39 -20.24 -18.73 -11.66
CA ASP A 39 -20.76 -18.02 -10.51
C ASP A 39 -21.89 -17.09 -10.98
N PRO A 40 -23.16 -17.33 -10.57
CA PRO A 40 -24.29 -16.49 -10.99
C PRO A 40 -24.16 -15.03 -10.55
N ASN A 41 -23.28 -14.75 -9.57
CA ASN A 41 -23.03 -13.42 -9.04
C ASN A 41 -21.63 -12.91 -9.40
N GLU A 42 -20.93 -13.51 -10.37
CA GLU A 42 -19.57 -13.09 -10.74
C GLU A 42 -19.50 -11.61 -11.08
N VAL A 43 -20.45 -11.14 -11.90
CA VAL A 43 -20.55 -9.72 -12.31
C VAL A 43 -20.79 -8.83 -11.10
N LYS A 44 -21.81 -9.14 -10.28
CA LYS A 44 -22.13 -8.36 -9.06
C LYS A 44 -20.97 -8.32 -8.08
N LYS A 45 -20.24 -9.43 -7.95
CA LYS A 45 -19.06 -9.52 -7.10
C LYS A 45 -17.91 -8.68 -7.67
N ALA A 46 -17.67 -8.75 -8.97
CA ALA A 46 -16.67 -7.91 -9.64
C ALA A 46 -17.00 -6.42 -9.52
N GLU A 47 -18.27 -6.03 -9.64
CA GLU A 47 -18.73 -4.66 -9.42
C GLU A 47 -18.45 -4.19 -7.98
N ALA A 48 -18.79 -5.01 -6.97
CA ALA A 48 -18.52 -4.70 -5.58
C ALA A 48 -17.01 -4.61 -5.27
N GLU A 49 -16.20 -5.50 -5.85
CA GLU A 49 -14.73 -5.46 -5.75
C GLU A 49 -14.18 -4.21 -6.43
N LEU A 50 -14.72 -3.82 -7.60
CA LEU A 50 -14.31 -2.60 -8.31
C LEU A 50 -14.66 -1.34 -7.53
N ASP A 51 -15.81 -1.31 -6.88
CA ASP A 51 -16.22 -0.19 -6.03
C ASP A 51 -15.32 0.00 -4.81
N GLY A 52 -14.83 -1.12 -4.26
CA GLY A 52 -13.87 -1.17 -3.16
C GLY A 52 -12.40 -1.01 -3.59
N LEU A 53 -12.10 -1.09 -4.89
CA LEU A 53 -10.71 -1.07 -5.38
C LEU A 53 -10.07 0.30 -5.11
N ARG A 54 -9.03 0.31 -4.28
CA ARG A 54 -8.27 1.52 -3.94
C ARG A 54 -6.78 1.23 -4.04
N MET A 55 -6.05 2.15 -4.66
CA MET A 55 -4.60 2.15 -4.65
C MET A 55 -4.08 2.54 -3.27
N LYS A 56 -3.09 1.80 -2.77
CA LYS A 56 -2.42 2.11 -1.49
C LYS A 56 -1.56 3.36 -1.62
N GLU A 57 -1.45 4.12 -0.54
CA GLU A 57 -0.54 5.26 -0.47
C GLU A 57 0.92 4.77 -0.61
N GLY A 58 1.64 5.28 -1.62
CA GLY A 58 2.99 4.80 -1.97
C GLY A 58 3.05 3.49 -2.75
N GLY A 59 1.92 2.89 -3.11
CA GLY A 59 1.86 1.75 -4.03
C GLY A 59 2.09 2.17 -5.49
N HIS A 60 2.44 1.18 -6.32
CA HIS A 60 2.64 1.37 -7.75
C HIS A 60 1.31 1.34 -8.52
N VAL A 61 1.15 2.29 -9.44
CA VAL A 61 -0.05 2.41 -10.28
C VAL A 61 -0.21 1.20 -11.20
N ALA A 62 0.88 0.61 -11.68
CA ALA A 62 0.84 -0.57 -12.55
C ALA A 62 0.08 -1.77 -11.93
N LEU A 63 0.25 -2.00 -10.62
CA LEU A 63 -0.45 -3.07 -9.90
C LEU A 63 -1.95 -2.78 -9.82
N TYR A 64 -2.30 -1.53 -9.48
CA TYR A 64 -3.69 -1.09 -9.45
C TYR A 64 -4.38 -1.21 -10.82
N ILE A 65 -3.70 -0.81 -11.91
CA ILE A 65 -4.24 -0.94 -13.27
C ILE A 65 -4.48 -2.41 -13.63
N ALA A 66 -3.58 -3.32 -13.24
CA ALA A 66 -3.75 -4.75 -13.49
C ALA A 66 -5.00 -5.30 -12.79
N ASP A 67 -5.17 -4.97 -11.50
CA ASP A 67 -6.35 -5.36 -10.74
C ASP A 67 -7.64 -4.76 -11.33
N PHE A 68 -7.60 -3.48 -11.69
CA PHE A 68 -8.71 -2.78 -12.34
C PHE A 68 -9.12 -3.44 -13.66
N LYS A 69 -8.17 -3.70 -14.57
CA LYS A 69 -8.45 -4.35 -15.86
C LYS A 69 -9.02 -5.76 -15.70
N SER A 70 -8.51 -6.52 -14.71
CA SER A 70 -9.01 -7.85 -14.37
C SER A 70 -10.48 -7.84 -13.91
N LEU A 71 -10.89 -6.82 -13.16
CA LEU A 71 -12.29 -6.66 -12.74
C LEU A 71 -13.18 -6.20 -13.90
N VAL A 72 -12.71 -5.22 -14.69
CA VAL A 72 -13.45 -4.72 -15.85
C VAL A 72 -13.71 -5.81 -16.89
N SER A 73 -12.75 -6.71 -17.12
CA SER A 73 -12.95 -7.83 -18.05
C SER A 73 -14.03 -8.83 -17.61
N ARG A 74 -14.33 -8.90 -16.31
CA ARG A 74 -15.42 -9.75 -15.77
C ARG A 74 -16.79 -9.09 -15.87
N ILE A 75 -16.83 -7.76 -15.97
CA ILE A 75 -18.08 -6.98 -15.98
C ILE A 75 -18.60 -6.77 -17.41
N GLY A 76 -17.71 -6.53 -18.39
CA GLY A 76 -18.03 -6.51 -19.84
C GLY A 76 -18.84 -5.31 -20.35
N ASP A 77 -19.82 -4.83 -19.60
CA ASP A 77 -20.93 -4.02 -20.15
C ASP A 77 -20.83 -2.51 -19.86
N TRP A 78 -19.74 -2.06 -19.24
CA TRP A 78 -19.63 -0.70 -18.72
C TRP A 78 -19.17 0.30 -19.77
N CYS A 79 -19.76 1.50 -19.74
CA CYS A 79 -19.34 2.58 -20.61
C CYS A 79 -18.00 3.18 -20.16
N GLU A 80 -17.20 3.64 -21.13
CA GLU A 80 -15.87 4.18 -20.88
C GLU A 80 -15.88 5.35 -19.87
N ARG A 81 -16.89 6.21 -19.93
CA ARG A 81 -17.05 7.32 -18.98
C ARG A 81 -17.25 6.85 -17.53
N ALA A 82 -17.96 5.74 -17.31
CA ALA A 82 -18.10 5.13 -16.00
C ALA A 82 -16.76 4.51 -15.55
N LEU A 83 -16.06 3.83 -16.45
CA LEU A 83 -14.73 3.26 -16.16
C LEU A 83 -13.71 4.33 -15.76
N ILE A 84 -13.70 5.48 -16.45
CA ILE A 84 -12.87 6.64 -16.11
C ILE A 84 -13.21 7.14 -14.70
N HIS A 85 -14.50 7.27 -14.37
CA HIS A 85 -14.95 7.70 -13.05
C HIS A 85 -14.47 6.75 -11.95
N HIS A 86 -14.67 5.44 -12.13
CA HIS A 86 -14.23 4.42 -11.15
C HIS A 86 -12.72 4.35 -11.04
N CYS A 87 -12.01 4.44 -12.17
CA CYS A 87 -10.56 4.50 -12.18
C CYS A 87 -10.06 5.67 -11.33
N ARG A 88 -10.57 6.89 -11.55
CA ARG A 88 -10.23 8.09 -10.77
C ARG A 88 -10.57 7.95 -9.29
N LYS A 89 -11.76 7.42 -8.95
CA LYS A 89 -12.20 7.17 -7.57
C LYS A 89 -11.23 6.24 -6.81
N GLY A 90 -10.57 5.34 -7.53
CA GLY A 90 -9.65 4.36 -6.96
C GLY A 90 -8.19 4.82 -6.80
N LEU A 91 -7.80 5.96 -7.37
CA LEU A 91 -6.43 6.46 -7.31
C LEU A 91 -6.09 7.02 -5.92
N SER A 92 -4.79 7.01 -5.58
CA SER A 92 -4.32 7.68 -4.36
C SER A 92 -4.37 9.20 -4.50
N SER A 93 -4.48 9.91 -3.38
CA SER A 93 -4.55 11.38 -3.35
C SER A 93 -3.38 12.02 -4.08
N ARG A 94 -2.17 11.47 -3.90
CA ARG A 94 -0.96 11.93 -4.59
C ARG A 94 -1.13 11.97 -6.12
N ILE A 95 -1.65 10.90 -6.72
CA ILE A 95 -1.82 10.84 -8.18
C ILE A 95 -2.94 11.79 -8.59
N LEU A 96 -4.02 11.88 -7.82
CA LEU A 96 -5.12 12.81 -8.08
C LEU A 96 -4.68 14.27 -8.07
N ASP A 97 -3.82 14.67 -7.13
CA ASP A 97 -3.28 16.03 -7.05
C ASP A 97 -2.41 16.37 -8.27
N GLN A 98 -1.58 15.41 -8.71
CA GLN A 98 -0.76 15.56 -9.92
C GLN A 98 -1.63 15.59 -11.18
N LEU A 99 -2.70 14.81 -11.22
CA LEU A 99 -3.65 14.78 -12.33
C LEU A 99 -4.43 16.10 -12.43
N GLY A 100 -4.79 16.71 -11.31
CA GLY A 100 -5.45 18.03 -11.29
C GLY A 100 -4.56 19.17 -11.77
N SER A 101 -3.24 19.00 -11.69
CA SER A 101 -2.25 19.95 -12.23
C SER A 101 -1.88 19.67 -13.69
N HIS A 102 -2.37 18.58 -14.27
CA HIS A 102 -2.02 18.16 -15.62
C HIS A 102 -2.77 19.01 -16.67
N PRO A 103 -2.08 19.54 -17.71
CA PRO A 103 -2.69 20.48 -18.65
C PRO A 103 -3.63 19.83 -19.68
N SER A 104 -3.54 18.52 -19.89
CA SER A 104 -4.32 17.81 -20.92
C SER A 104 -5.68 17.34 -20.40
N ASN A 105 -6.72 17.52 -21.22
CA ASN A 105 -7.99 16.82 -21.04
C ASN A 105 -7.79 15.34 -21.37
N ILE A 106 -8.30 14.49 -20.49
CA ILE A 106 -8.18 13.04 -20.59
C ILE A 106 -9.57 12.50 -20.87
N ASP A 107 -9.85 12.26 -22.14
CA ASP A 107 -11.18 11.85 -22.62
C ASP A 107 -11.29 10.34 -22.86
N SER A 108 -10.15 9.64 -22.96
CA SER A 108 -10.04 8.18 -23.10
C SER A 108 -9.55 7.52 -21.82
N LEU A 109 -10.04 6.32 -21.55
CA LEU A 109 -9.58 5.50 -20.42
C LEU A 109 -8.11 5.10 -20.60
N GLN A 110 -7.68 4.83 -21.83
CA GLN A 110 -6.31 4.45 -22.11
C GLN A 110 -5.36 5.64 -21.87
N ASP A 111 -5.74 6.83 -22.33
CA ASP A 111 -4.98 8.06 -22.07
C ASP A 111 -4.86 8.33 -20.56
N LEU A 112 -5.94 8.07 -19.80
CA LEU A 112 -5.90 8.17 -18.35
C LEU A 112 -4.84 7.25 -17.76
N MET A 113 -4.87 5.97 -18.16
CA MET A 113 -3.94 4.94 -17.67
C MET A 113 -2.48 5.28 -17.98
N ASP A 114 -2.21 5.80 -19.17
CA ASP A 114 -0.85 6.16 -19.59
C ASP A 114 -0.33 7.37 -18.80
N VAL A 115 -1.16 8.40 -18.59
CA VAL A 115 -0.80 9.57 -17.78
C VAL A 115 -0.54 9.18 -16.33
N ILE A 116 -1.41 8.39 -15.69
CA ILE A 116 -1.21 8.01 -14.29
C ILE A 116 0.04 7.13 -14.10
N LEU A 117 0.39 6.30 -15.10
CA LEU A 117 1.59 5.48 -15.08
C LEU A 117 2.86 6.33 -15.21
N GLU A 118 2.84 7.35 -16.07
CA GLU A 118 3.94 8.30 -16.20
C GLU A 118 4.16 9.09 -14.91
N LEU A 119 3.07 9.60 -14.31
CA LEU A 119 3.12 10.31 -13.03
C LEU A 119 3.67 9.43 -11.90
N ASP A 120 3.31 8.15 -11.89
CA ASP A 120 3.82 7.19 -10.91
C ASP A 120 5.32 6.95 -11.07
N THR A 121 5.77 6.72 -12.30
CA THR A 121 7.19 6.50 -12.62
C THR A 121 8.05 7.67 -12.14
N ARG A 122 7.67 8.89 -12.51
CA ARG A 122 8.36 10.13 -12.10
C ARG A 122 8.41 10.30 -10.59
N TYR A 123 7.34 9.92 -9.90
CA TYR A 123 7.32 9.99 -8.44
C TYR A 123 8.29 9.00 -7.80
N HIS A 124 8.26 7.74 -8.23
CA HIS A 124 9.14 6.72 -7.67
C HIS A 124 10.62 7.01 -7.95
N GLU A 125 10.94 7.59 -9.11
CA GLU A 125 12.27 8.13 -9.41
C GLU A 125 12.68 9.20 -8.41
N ARG A 126 11.83 10.22 -8.20
CA ARG A 126 12.08 11.28 -7.22
C ARG A 126 12.25 10.75 -5.78
N GLN A 127 11.50 9.72 -5.39
CA GLN A 127 11.65 9.10 -4.07
C GLN A 127 13.00 8.39 -3.93
N LYS A 128 13.45 7.67 -4.97
CA LYS A 128 14.78 7.06 -5.00
C LYS A 128 15.89 8.11 -4.89
N GLU A 129 15.77 9.23 -5.60
CA GLU A 129 16.73 10.34 -5.51
C GLU A 129 16.81 10.94 -4.09
N LYS A 130 15.67 11.18 -3.45
CA LYS A 130 15.62 11.71 -2.08
C LYS A 130 16.29 10.76 -1.09
N ASN A 131 16.05 9.46 -1.22
CA ASN A 131 16.65 8.46 -0.35
C ASN A 131 18.18 8.43 -0.53
N HIS A 132 18.66 8.48 -1.77
CA HIS A 132 20.10 8.54 -2.06
C HIS A 132 20.78 9.84 -1.55
N HIS A 133 20.08 10.99 -1.56
CA HIS A 133 20.64 12.24 -1.02
C HIS A 133 20.68 12.25 0.52
N GLN A 134 19.77 11.54 1.18
CA GLN A 134 19.81 11.40 2.65
C GLN A 134 20.96 10.51 3.11
N GLU A 135 21.27 9.45 2.36
CA GLU A 135 22.41 8.56 2.64
C GLU A 135 23.77 9.25 2.43
N LYS A 136 23.83 10.26 1.56
CA LYS A 136 25.07 10.99 1.22
C LYS A 136 25.36 12.22 2.08
N LYS A 137 24.66 12.46 3.20
CA LYS A 137 25.06 13.53 4.12
C LYS A 137 26.46 13.24 4.65
N PRO A 138 27.49 14.06 4.35
CA PRO A 138 28.81 13.87 4.94
C PRO A 138 28.66 14.09 6.45
N GLU A 139 29.22 13.19 7.25
CA GLU A 139 29.53 13.47 8.65
C GLU A 139 30.40 14.74 8.68
N ALA A 140 29.75 15.88 8.88
CA ALA A 140 30.44 17.14 9.14
C ALA A 140 31.19 16.95 10.47
N SER A 141 32.50 16.80 10.33
CA SER A 141 33.48 16.82 11.39
C SER A 141 33.21 17.99 12.33
N LYS A 142 32.96 17.67 13.61
CA LYS A 142 32.84 18.65 14.70
C LYS A 142 34.18 19.35 14.89
N SER A 143 34.39 20.48 14.21
CA SER A 143 35.36 21.48 14.64
C SER A 143 34.80 22.19 15.88
N LYS A 144 35.48 21.98 17.01
CA LYS A 144 35.22 22.69 18.26
C LYS A 144 35.59 24.16 18.05
N SER A 145 34.60 25.04 18.05
CA SER A 145 34.79 26.47 18.25
C SER A 145 33.87 26.91 19.38
N SER A 146 34.47 27.18 20.53
CA SER A 146 33.83 27.70 21.73
C SER A 146 33.60 29.19 21.57
N HIS A 147 32.36 29.65 21.46
CA HIS A 147 32.00 31.02 21.82
C HIS A 147 30.71 31.00 22.66
N HIS A 148 30.88 31.49 23.89
CA HIS A 148 29.81 31.93 24.79
C HIS A 148 28.95 32.99 24.09
N GLN A 149 27.64 32.98 24.35
CA GLN A 149 26.98 34.04 25.13
C GLN A 149 25.52 33.67 25.45
N ASN A 150 25.04 34.31 26.50
CA ASN A 150 23.88 33.99 27.31
C ASN A 150 22.78 35.05 27.09
N SER A 151 21.50 34.70 27.06
CA SER A 151 20.41 35.58 27.55
C SER A 151 19.01 34.93 27.45
N SER A 152 18.47 34.63 28.63
CA SER A 152 17.12 34.94 29.15
C SER A 152 15.90 35.04 28.20
N SER A 153 14.88 34.19 28.45
CA SER A 153 13.67 34.53 29.25
C SER A 153 12.34 33.94 28.73
N SER A 154 11.45 33.68 29.71
CA SER A 154 9.99 33.57 29.64
C SER A 154 9.33 32.22 29.27
N SER A 155 9.02 31.50 30.35
CA SER A 155 7.76 30.83 30.71
C SER A 155 6.58 30.88 29.73
N HIS A 156 5.88 29.76 29.50
CA HIS A 156 4.43 29.60 29.74
C HIS A 156 4.00 28.11 29.76
N LYS A 157 3.12 27.79 30.72
CA LYS A 157 2.53 26.47 31.04
C LYS A 157 1.33 26.16 30.13
N LYS A 158 1.08 24.87 29.84
CA LYS A 158 -0.15 24.15 30.25
C LYS A 158 -0.10 22.64 29.91
N LYS A 159 -0.70 21.85 30.81
CA LYS A 159 -0.85 20.37 30.80
C LYS A 159 -2.23 19.97 30.28
N ASN A 160 -2.34 18.73 29.77
CA ASN A 160 -3.43 17.75 29.99
C ASN A 160 -2.85 16.35 29.59
N ASN A 161 -2.54 15.41 30.50
CA ASN A 161 -3.34 14.30 31.07
C ASN A 161 -4.08 13.42 30.03
N PHE A 162 -4.07 12.06 30.02
CA PHE A 162 -3.40 11.01 30.80
C PHE A 162 -3.77 9.60 30.22
N HIS A 163 -2.82 8.66 30.07
CA HIS A 163 -2.96 7.20 30.32
C HIS A 163 -1.59 6.51 30.11
N SER A 164 -0.74 6.40 31.13
CA SER A 164 -0.59 5.31 32.12
C SER A 164 -0.09 3.97 31.56
N GLN A 165 1.21 3.67 31.79
CA GLN A 165 1.58 2.56 32.66
C GLN A 165 3.01 2.72 33.21
N LYS A 166 3.17 2.23 34.44
CA LYS A 166 4.21 2.50 35.45
C LYS A 166 5.53 1.79 35.14
N TRP A 167 6.64 2.51 35.32
CA TRP A 167 7.88 1.94 35.88
C TRP A 167 8.39 2.86 36.99
N ASP A 168 8.70 2.27 38.14
CA ASP A 168 9.18 2.94 39.34
C ASP A 168 10.49 3.68 39.05
N LYS A 169 10.48 4.99 39.31
CA LYS A 169 11.58 5.92 39.02
C LYS A 169 12.61 5.86 40.14
N PRO A 170 13.90 5.78 39.77
CA PRO A 170 14.82 6.82 40.22
C PRO A 170 15.58 7.49 39.05
N HIS A 171 15.10 7.35 37.82
CA HIS A 171 15.95 7.61 36.63
C HIS A 171 15.50 8.78 35.72
N SER A 172 14.70 9.72 36.21
CA SER A 172 14.30 10.90 35.41
C SER A 172 15.30 12.06 35.47
N SER A 173 16.27 12.04 36.39
CA SER A 173 17.30 13.09 36.56
C SER A 173 18.48 12.95 35.60
N LEU A 174 18.57 11.85 34.86
CA LEU A 174 19.73 11.48 34.05
C LEU A 174 19.45 11.47 32.53
N LEU A 175 18.22 11.81 32.14
CA LEU A 175 17.77 11.88 30.75
C LEU A 175 17.52 13.34 30.34
N ASN A 176 17.87 13.69 29.11
CA ASN A 176 17.51 14.97 28.48
C ASN A 176 16.05 14.94 28.01
N LYS A 177 15.50 16.10 27.58
CA LYS A 177 14.11 16.23 27.09
C LYS A 177 13.74 15.27 25.95
N ASP A 178 14.73 14.78 25.20
CA ASP A 178 14.55 13.79 24.11
C ASP A 178 14.64 12.33 24.59
N PHE A 179 14.50 12.07 25.90
CA PHE A 179 14.63 10.75 26.54
C PHE A 179 15.98 10.03 26.32
N LYS A 180 17.01 10.76 25.88
CA LYS A 180 18.39 10.26 25.74
C LYS A 180 19.20 10.55 27.00
N PHE A 181 20.07 9.62 27.37
CA PHE A 181 21.01 9.79 28.48
C PHE A 181 21.90 11.01 28.29
N LYS A 182 22.04 11.80 29.35
CA LYS A 182 22.98 12.92 29.39
C LYS A 182 24.38 12.38 29.14
N GLY A 183 25.20 13.08 28.34
CA GLY A 183 26.53 12.60 27.95
C GLY A 183 27.38 12.17 29.14
N SER A 184 27.33 12.93 30.24
CA SER A 184 28.02 12.62 31.49
C SER A 184 27.60 11.28 32.14
N GLU A 185 26.32 10.90 32.04
CA GLU A 185 25.84 9.62 32.57
C GLU A 185 26.20 8.46 31.65
N LYS A 186 26.22 8.69 30.33
CA LYS A 186 26.67 7.68 29.35
C LYS A 186 28.16 7.36 29.56
N GLU A 187 29.00 8.37 29.72
CA GLU A 187 30.44 8.20 30.00
C GLU A 187 30.70 7.46 31.32
N ARG A 188 29.94 7.78 32.39
CA ARG A 188 30.05 7.07 33.67
C ARG A 188 29.71 5.58 33.52
N ARG A 189 28.63 5.26 32.80
CA ARG A 189 28.21 3.88 32.56
C ARG A 189 29.23 3.09 31.74
N ILE A 190 29.85 3.70 30.73
CA ILE A 190 30.93 3.06 29.97
C ILE A 190 32.13 2.78 30.88
N LYS A 191 32.52 3.75 31.73
CA LYS A 191 33.64 3.60 32.67
C LYS A 191 33.39 2.51 33.73
N GLU A 192 32.14 2.34 34.15
CA GLU A 192 31.73 1.34 35.14
C GLU A 192 31.31 -0.01 34.51
N GLY A 193 31.42 -0.16 33.18
CA GLY A 193 31.07 -1.39 32.46
C GLY A 193 29.57 -1.72 32.50
N LEU A 194 28.72 -0.70 32.62
CA LEU A 194 27.26 -0.81 32.67
C LEU A 194 26.64 -0.63 31.28
N CYS A 195 25.54 -1.32 31.01
CA CYS A 195 24.82 -1.16 29.76
C CYS A 195 24.35 0.28 29.56
N THR A 196 24.63 0.84 28.37
CA THR A 196 24.32 2.24 28.05
C THR A 196 22.82 2.49 27.89
N TYR A 197 22.00 1.46 27.70
CA TYR A 197 20.55 1.57 27.52
C TYR A 197 19.80 1.35 28.84
N CYS A 198 20.00 0.22 29.51
CA CYS A 198 19.26 -0.14 30.73
C CYS A 198 20.03 0.12 32.04
N GLY A 199 21.35 0.35 31.99
CA GLY A 199 22.17 0.62 33.18
C GLY A 199 22.48 -0.60 34.04
N GLY A 200 22.06 -1.79 33.62
CA GLY A 200 22.34 -3.06 34.30
C GLY A 200 23.72 -3.63 33.94
N ARG A 201 24.23 -4.50 34.82
CA ARG A 201 25.35 -5.41 34.52
C ARG A 201 24.75 -6.68 33.94
N HIS A 202 24.66 -6.75 32.63
CA HIS A 202 24.46 -8.01 31.93
C HIS A 202 25.72 -8.30 31.13
N SER A 203 26.06 -9.58 30.97
CA SER A 203 27.03 -9.94 29.94
C SER A 203 26.49 -9.41 28.62
N ILE A 204 27.34 -8.73 27.86
CA ILE A 204 27.11 -8.55 26.43
C ILE A 204 27.42 -9.89 25.76
#